data_AF-A0A803L8C1-F1
#
_entry.id   AF-A0A803L8C1-F1
#
_cell.length_a   1.000
_cell.length_b   1.000
_cell.length_c   1.000
_cell.angle_alpha   90.00
_cell.angle_beta   90.00
_cell.angle_gamma   90.00
#
_symmetry.space_group_name_H-M   'P 1'
#
loop_
_entity.id
_entity.type
_entity.pdbx_description
1 polymer ?
#
loop_
_entity_poly.entity_id
_entity_poly.type
_entity_poly.pdbx_seq_one_letter_code
_entity_poly.pdbx_strand_id
1 'polypeptide(L)'
;MEYISVGETIADSEIEKYSEIPYQALRNGIYKVENPSGTFKCPFCQDNSNQSCGSGTLLQHASGVANGSAEQKSKQKALHLALARYLKVDLGFESAETSAPPVPEPKTVSLSRILEESDKLQKASYDAETQKMQHIAQEYDTRITQMLEKINHELETKKMQLDRYDLDLSKDSVYTEHVQQKLQEEEQNAKRINLLYMASMELKKAHVNVLRLTEEQKKEKEELLKKYLQLEVKHKLQLEAEELKGKIEVMKCLGDDDTDMHQRKMEEMTEELNLKIGVLNHLEVSTETSSYSEKGLEAKQKFQDMQLKIEELSQLTGQLQEIILLIDADHAAMMTQMVGMNGVLNDKIEAINHLEDLTAILATNLKQSKDELQDARTASIIGLLDTMPDNHNNIGVKGMGEIDVKAFIKECKKRYTEDAAITKAGMICSHWQENEVINAEDKKLKELKVQWGDEVYQAVTMALQELNCYNPSGRCAVNELWNYREGRKATLKEVTNFVFQNLKTLQKRQILN
;
A
#
# COMPACT_ATOMS: atom_id res chain seq x y z
N MET A 1 34.68 14.57 22.01
CA MET A 1 35.81 15.48 22.29
C MET A 1 35.76 16.59 21.27
N GLU A 2 35.16 17.72 21.62
CA GLU A 2 35.18 18.90 20.75
C GLU A 2 36.51 19.62 20.90
N TYR A 3 37.12 19.89 19.76
CA TYR A 3 38.42 20.50 19.56
C TYR A 3 38.31 22.01 19.83
N ILE A 4 39.02 22.53 20.85
CA ILE A 4 39.02 23.97 21.15
C ILE A 4 39.90 24.69 20.13
N SER A 5 39.25 25.48 19.26
CA SER A 5 39.87 26.39 18.31
C SER A 5 40.69 27.48 19.03
N VAL A 6 41.94 27.63 18.61
CA VAL A 6 42.88 28.63 19.12
C VAL A 6 42.58 29.96 18.42
N GLY A 7 41.81 30.85 19.06
CA GLY A 7 41.61 32.19 18.47
C GLY A 7 40.90 33.27 19.28
N GLU A 8 40.09 32.96 20.29
CA GLU A 8 39.26 34.00 20.93
C GLU A 8 39.77 34.44 22.32
N THR A 9 39.83 35.75 22.53
CA THR A 9 40.01 36.43 23.83
C THR A 9 38.71 36.31 24.63
N ILE A 10 38.78 35.60 25.75
CA ILE A 10 37.65 35.38 26.67
C ILE A 10 37.45 36.66 27.48
N ALA A 11 36.20 37.15 27.57
CA ALA A 11 35.84 38.28 28.43
C ALA A 11 35.94 37.88 29.92
N ASP A 12 36.31 38.82 30.79
CA ASP A 12 36.49 38.55 32.23
C ASP A 12 35.23 37.95 32.90
N SER A 13 34.03 38.26 32.40
CA SER A 13 32.75 37.72 32.88
C SER A 13 32.52 36.24 32.54
N GLU A 14 33.28 35.66 31.61
CA GLU A 14 33.14 34.26 31.19
C GLU A 14 34.22 33.34 31.77
N ILE A 15 35.22 33.90 32.47
CA ILE A 15 36.35 33.15 33.05
C ILE A 15 35.87 32.04 33.99
N GLU A 16 34.85 32.29 34.81
CA GLU A 16 34.24 31.31 35.71
C GLU A 16 33.72 30.09 34.93
N LYS A 17 32.96 30.33 33.86
CA LYS A 17 32.38 29.29 33.00
C LYS A 17 33.45 28.50 32.24
N TYR A 18 34.49 29.18 31.75
CA TYR A 18 35.63 28.54 31.09
C TYR A 18 36.51 27.73 32.05
N SER A 19 36.45 27.98 33.36
CA SER A 19 37.19 27.22 34.36
C SER A 19 36.59 25.83 34.66
N GLU A 20 35.32 25.59 34.32
CA GLU A 20 34.63 24.32 34.61
C GLU A 20 35.22 23.12 33.87
N ILE A 21 35.54 23.29 32.59
CA ILE A 21 36.14 22.22 31.75
C ILE A 21 37.50 21.76 32.32
N PRO A 22 38.49 22.65 32.56
CA PRO A 22 39.76 22.25 33.16
C PRO A 22 39.61 21.76 34.61
N TYR A 23 38.62 22.27 35.37
CA TYR A 23 38.31 21.76 36.72
C TYR A 23 37.87 20.30 36.70
N GLN A 24 36.96 19.93 35.79
CA GLN A 24 36.57 18.52 35.61
C GLN A 24 37.73 17.65 35.13
N ALA A 25 38.60 18.18 34.25
CA ALA A 25 39.79 17.44 33.80
C ALA A 25 40.79 17.16 34.95
N LEU A 26 40.92 18.07 35.92
CA LEU A 26 41.71 17.86 37.14
C LEU A 26 41.10 16.77 38.03
N ARG A 27 39.78 16.82 38.28
CA ARG A 27 39.06 15.81 39.09
C ARG A 27 39.11 14.41 38.47
N ASN A 28 39.08 14.34 37.14
CA ASN A 28 39.16 13.09 36.40
C ASN A 28 40.60 12.57 36.25
N GLY A 29 41.60 13.25 36.86
CA GLY A 29 42.99 12.81 36.86
C GLY A 29 43.73 12.97 35.53
N ILE A 30 43.16 13.73 34.58
CA ILE A 30 43.77 13.98 33.26
C ILE A 30 45.03 14.85 33.43
N TYR A 31 44.96 15.86 34.29
CA TYR A 31 46.11 16.67 34.68
C TYR A 31 46.68 16.19 36.01
N LYS A 32 47.95 15.79 36.02
CA LYS A 32 48.64 15.35 37.24
C LYS A 32 49.19 16.56 38.00
N VAL A 33 48.58 16.85 39.15
CA VAL A 33 49.00 17.94 40.05
C VAL A 33 49.99 17.44 41.09
N GLU A 34 49.91 16.17 41.49
CA GLU A 34 50.79 15.53 42.47
C GLU A 34 51.75 14.55 41.78
N ASN A 35 53.03 14.65 42.13
CA ASN A 35 54.04 13.69 41.69
C ASN A 35 54.09 12.48 42.62
N PRO A 36 54.62 11.31 42.18
CA PRO A 36 54.79 10.13 43.03
C PRO A 36 55.63 10.37 44.31
N SER A 37 56.38 11.47 44.37
CA SER A 37 57.17 11.93 45.52
C SER A 37 56.38 12.74 46.56
N GLY A 38 55.06 12.92 46.40
CA GLY A 38 54.21 13.72 47.31
C GLY A 38 54.36 15.24 47.16
N THR A 39 54.98 15.70 46.07
CA THR A 39 55.23 17.11 45.78
C THR A 39 54.24 17.62 44.73
N PHE A 40 53.73 18.84 44.88
CA PHE A 40 52.72 19.39 43.97
C PHE A 40 53.32 20.36 42.94
N LYS A 41 52.81 20.33 41.70
CA LYS A 41 53.23 21.22 40.60
C LYS A 41 52.03 21.74 39.82
N CYS A 42 52.10 22.99 39.37
CA CYS A 42 51.11 23.55 38.44
C CYS A 42 51.26 22.91 37.05
N PRO A 43 50.22 22.25 36.50
CA PRO A 43 50.28 21.64 35.18
C PRO A 43 50.16 22.65 34.02
N PHE A 44 49.89 23.93 34.31
CA PHE A 44 49.53 24.94 33.31
C PHE A 44 50.63 25.99 33.01
N CYS A 45 51.78 25.91 33.70
CA CYS A 45 52.91 26.84 33.55
C CYS A 45 54.16 26.12 33.01
N GLN A 46 54.80 26.69 31.98
CA GLN A 46 55.90 26.02 31.28
C GLN A 46 57.32 26.29 31.79
N ASP A 47 57.62 27.40 32.47
CA ASP A 47 59.00 27.66 32.95
C ASP A 47 59.05 28.37 34.31
N ASN A 48 59.19 27.57 35.37
CA ASN A 48 60.16 27.85 36.42
C ASN A 48 60.60 26.52 37.04
N SER A 49 61.87 26.23 36.84
CA SER A 49 62.53 24.96 37.08
C SER A 49 62.75 24.68 38.57
N ASN A 50 62.41 23.45 38.98
CA ASN A 50 63.00 22.72 40.10
C ASN A 50 62.83 23.23 41.53
N GLN A 51 61.66 23.75 41.91
CA GLN A 51 61.27 23.74 43.33
C GLN A 51 59.97 22.97 43.51
N SER A 52 60.07 21.82 44.15
CA SER A 52 58.94 21.13 44.78
C SER A 52 58.32 22.09 45.80
N CYS A 53 57.17 22.67 45.45
CA CYS A 53 56.47 23.61 46.31
C CYS A 53 55.51 22.85 47.24
N GLY A 54 55.44 23.25 48.50
CA GLY A 54 54.44 22.73 49.45
C GLY A 54 53.02 23.09 49.01
N SER A 55 52.02 22.33 49.45
CA SER A 55 50.62 22.50 49.06
C SER A 55 50.09 23.93 49.23
N GLY A 56 50.46 24.62 50.31
CA GLY A 56 50.09 26.02 50.54
C GLY A 56 50.69 27.01 49.52
N THR A 57 51.92 26.78 49.08
CA THR A 57 52.59 27.63 48.08
C THR A 57 52.01 27.46 46.68
N LEU A 58 51.51 26.26 46.34
CA LEU A 58 50.83 26.04 45.06
C LEU A 58 49.45 26.70 45.03
N LEU A 59 48.71 26.65 46.13
CA LEU A 59 47.41 27.32 46.22
C LEU A 59 47.54 28.85 46.12
N GLN A 60 48.56 29.44 46.77
CA GLN A 60 48.88 30.86 46.63
C GLN A 60 49.28 31.23 45.20
N HIS A 61 50.08 30.39 44.53
CA HIS A 61 50.42 30.59 43.11
C HIS A 61 49.16 30.57 42.22
N ALA A 62 48.33 29.54 42.35
CA ALA A 62 47.11 29.39 41.55
C ALA A 62 46.14 30.57 41.77
N SER A 63 45.93 30.95 43.04
CA SER A 63 45.05 32.08 43.39
C SER A 63 45.63 33.42 42.93
N GLY A 64 46.96 33.60 43.03
CA GLY A 64 47.64 34.83 42.59
C GLY A 64 47.59 35.03 41.07
N VAL A 65 47.73 33.95 40.29
CA VAL A 65 47.62 34.01 38.83
C VAL A 65 46.17 34.21 38.37
N ALA A 66 45.21 33.58 39.05
CA ALA A 66 43.78 33.77 38.78
C ALA A 66 43.33 35.23 39.00
N ASN A 67 43.86 35.88 40.04
CA ASN A 67 43.48 37.24 40.45
C ASN A 67 44.38 38.36 39.86
N GLY A 68 45.32 38.04 38.96
CA GLY A 68 46.24 39.02 38.38
C GLY A 68 45.56 40.03 37.42
N SER A 69 46.09 41.24 37.34
CA SER A 69 45.49 42.38 36.59
C SER A 69 45.76 42.41 35.07
N ALA A 70 46.57 41.50 34.52
CA ALA A 70 46.92 41.53 33.10
C ALA A 70 45.79 40.94 32.21
N GLU A 71 45.23 41.76 31.32
CA GLU A 71 44.14 41.41 30.39
C GLU A 71 44.55 40.41 29.29
N GLN A 72 45.85 40.26 28.99
CA GLN A 72 46.33 39.41 27.90
C GLN A 72 46.40 37.91 28.24
N LYS A 73 45.80 37.48 29.37
CA LYS A 73 45.94 36.12 29.95
C LYS A 73 44.62 35.47 30.41
N SER A 74 43.45 35.87 29.90
CA SER A 74 42.14 35.37 30.37
C SER A 74 42.01 33.83 30.38
N LYS A 75 42.59 33.14 29.38
CA LYS A 75 42.68 31.66 29.34
C LYS A 75 43.51 31.09 30.49
N GLN A 76 44.65 31.71 30.77
CA GLN A 76 45.53 31.31 31.88
C GLN A 76 44.89 31.58 33.24
N LYS A 77 44.11 32.67 33.39
CA LYS A 77 43.32 32.93 34.60
C LYS A 77 42.27 31.83 34.83
N ALA A 78 41.52 31.44 33.80
CA ALA A 78 40.53 30.37 33.90
C ALA A 78 41.15 29.01 34.30
N LEU A 79 42.32 28.67 33.75
CA LEU A 79 43.07 27.45 34.11
C LEU A 79 43.55 27.47 35.57
N HIS A 80 44.06 28.61 36.04
CA HIS A 80 44.56 28.74 37.41
C HIS A 80 43.43 28.89 38.44
N LEU A 81 42.28 29.46 38.04
CA LEU A 81 41.06 29.49 38.84
C LEU A 81 40.53 28.06 39.06
N ALA A 82 40.51 27.24 38.00
CA ALA A 82 40.17 25.83 38.09
C ALA A 82 41.11 25.06 39.04
N LEU A 83 42.43 25.32 38.96
CA LEU A 83 43.41 24.72 39.86
C LEU A 83 43.22 25.14 41.32
N ALA A 84 43.01 26.43 41.58
CA ALA A 84 42.78 26.94 42.93
C ALA A 84 41.50 26.36 43.54
N ARG A 85 40.44 26.21 42.74
CA ARG A 85 39.19 25.57 43.16
C ARG A 85 39.41 24.10 43.49
N TYR A 86 40.11 23.36 42.65
CA TYR A 86 40.43 21.95 42.89
C TYR A 86 41.27 21.75 44.18
N LEU A 87 42.29 22.59 44.38
CA LEU A 87 43.12 22.56 45.60
C LEU A 87 42.32 22.88 46.88
N LYS A 88 41.33 23.79 46.80
CA LYS A 88 40.49 24.16 47.94
C LYS A 88 39.39 23.13 48.23
N VAL A 89 38.66 22.71 47.20
CA VAL A 89 37.43 21.92 47.34
C VAL A 89 37.72 20.43 47.41
N ASP A 90 38.55 19.90 46.52
CA ASP A 90 38.79 18.47 46.41
C ASP A 90 40.00 18.00 47.24
N LEU A 91 40.96 18.89 47.55
CA LEU A 91 42.17 18.57 48.33
C LEU A 91 42.23 19.24 49.73
N GLY A 92 41.25 20.08 50.08
CA GLY A 92 41.03 20.56 51.46
C GLY A 92 42.05 21.55 52.01
N PHE A 93 42.76 22.30 51.16
CA PHE A 93 43.73 23.30 51.62
C PHE A 93 43.05 24.63 52.00
N GLU A 94 42.64 24.79 53.26
CA GLU A 94 42.15 26.06 53.83
C GLU A 94 43.30 26.95 54.37
N SER A 95 43.22 28.25 54.15
CA SER A 95 44.13 29.26 54.72
C SER A 95 43.64 29.69 56.11
N ALA A 96 44.43 29.40 57.14
CA ALA A 96 44.20 29.87 58.51
C ALA A 96 44.54 31.36 58.64
N GLU A 97 43.58 32.18 59.08
CA GLU A 97 43.84 33.50 59.66
C GLU A 97 43.23 33.58 61.06
N THR A 98 44.14 33.69 62.03
CA THR A 98 43.93 33.96 63.45
C THR A 98 43.86 35.46 63.71
N SER A 99 42.86 35.92 64.48
CA SER A 99 43.08 36.80 65.65
C SER A 99 41.76 37.14 66.39
N ALA A 100 41.62 36.66 67.63
CA ALA A 100 40.92 37.36 68.71
C ALA A 100 41.90 38.40 69.33
N PRO A 101 41.50 39.46 70.10
CA PRO A 101 40.52 39.45 71.21
C PRO A 101 39.79 40.82 71.41
N PRO A 102 39.29 41.22 72.60
CA PRO A 102 38.42 40.54 73.57
C PRO A 102 37.05 41.25 73.73
N VAL A 103 36.09 40.49 74.27
CA VAL A 103 34.70 40.88 74.61
C VAL A 103 34.64 41.81 75.83
N PRO A 104 33.57 42.63 75.96
CA PRO A 104 32.81 42.60 77.20
C PRO A 104 31.30 42.38 76.97
N GLU A 105 30.76 41.46 77.75
CA GLU A 105 29.35 41.10 77.97
C GLU A 105 28.50 42.31 78.44
N PRO A 106 27.14 42.35 78.32
CA PRO A 106 26.25 41.31 78.87
C PRO A 106 24.85 41.08 78.24
N LYS A 107 24.37 39.83 78.33
CA LYS A 107 23.14 39.38 79.04
C LYS A 107 22.76 37.97 78.54
N THR A 108 22.71 37.05 79.49
CA THR A 108 22.51 35.60 79.31
C THR A 108 21.13 35.26 78.76
N VAL A 109 21.08 34.85 77.49
CA VAL A 109 20.19 33.78 77.02
C VAL A 109 21.02 32.49 77.10
N SER A 110 20.44 31.40 77.62
CA SER A 110 21.17 30.14 77.83
C SER A 110 21.78 29.63 76.52
N LEU A 111 23.10 29.59 76.43
CA LEU A 111 23.87 29.20 75.23
C LEU A 111 23.43 27.85 74.65
N SER A 112 23.00 26.93 75.53
CA SER A 112 22.43 25.63 75.17
C SER A 112 21.17 25.72 74.30
N ARG A 113 20.30 26.70 74.57
CA ARG A 113 19.06 26.91 73.81
C ARG A 113 19.34 27.48 72.42
N ILE A 114 20.33 28.35 72.31
CA ILE A 114 20.75 28.94 71.02
C ILE A 114 21.39 27.86 70.13
N LEU A 115 22.20 26.97 70.69
CA LEU A 115 22.80 25.84 69.96
C LEU A 115 21.73 24.85 69.47
N GLU A 116 20.74 24.49 70.30
CA GLU A 116 19.63 23.64 69.88
C GLU A 116 18.73 24.30 68.81
N GLU A 117 18.47 25.61 68.92
CA GLU A 117 17.73 26.36 67.89
C GLU A 117 18.55 26.46 66.59
N SER A 118 19.87 26.61 66.67
CA SER A 118 20.79 26.60 65.52
C SER A 118 20.80 25.25 64.80
N ASP A 119 20.93 24.14 65.52
CA ASP A 119 20.90 22.79 64.92
C ASP A 119 19.55 22.47 64.26
N LYS A 120 18.44 22.92 64.88
CA LYS A 120 17.10 22.80 64.30
C LYS A 120 16.96 23.59 63.00
N LEU A 121 17.50 24.82 62.96
CA LEU A 121 17.48 25.65 61.75
C LEU A 121 18.36 25.06 60.65
N GLN A 122 19.53 24.53 60.99
CA GLN A 122 20.44 23.90 60.02
C GLN A 122 19.83 22.63 59.44
N LYS A 123 19.18 21.81 60.27
CA LYS A 123 18.44 20.63 59.80
C LYS A 123 17.25 21.02 58.91
N ALA A 124 16.47 22.02 59.30
CA ALA A 124 15.35 22.51 58.49
C ALA A 124 15.82 23.09 57.14
N SER A 125 16.96 23.78 57.13
CA SER A 125 17.58 24.29 55.90
C SER A 125 18.00 23.14 54.98
N TYR A 126 18.69 22.14 55.51
CA TYR A 126 19.13 20.96 54.77
C TYR A 126 17.94 20.14 54.22
N ASP A 127 16.90 19.93 55.03
CA ASP A 127 15.70 19.20 54.63
C ASP A 127 14.94 19.97 53.52
N ALA A 128 14.83 21.30 53.62
CA ALA A 128 14.22 22.13 52.59
C ALA A 128 15.01 22.12 51.27
N GLU A 129 16.33 22.09 51.34
CA GLU A 129 17.22 22.03 50.17
C GLU A 129 17.15 20.65 49.50
N THR A 130 17.06 19.58 50.29
CA THR A 130 16.84 18.22 49.81
C THR A 130 15.48 18.09 49.09
N GLN A 131 14.42 18.68 49.64
CA GLN A 131 13.09 18.69 49.00
C GLN A 131 13.09 19.47 47.68
N LYS A 132 13.80 20.61 47.60
CA LYS A 132 13.96 21.34 46.33
C LYS A 132 14.68 20.50 45.29
N MET A 133 15.75 19.80 45.68
CA MET A 133 16.49 18.91 44.78
C MET A 133 15.59 17.77 44.26
N GLN A 134 14.79 17.17 45.14
CA GLN A 134 13.85 16.10 44.78
C GLN A 134 12.74 16.59 43.84
N HIS A 135 12.19 17.78 44.07
CA HIS A 135 11.17 18.37 43.19
C HIS A 135 11.73 18.59 41.78
N ILE A 136 12.94 19.17 41.68
CA ILE A 136 13.62 19.38 40.40
C ILE A 136 13.87 18.04 39.69
N ALA A 137 14.31 17.01 40.41
CA ALA A 137 14.52 15.68 39.83
C ALA A 137 13.20 15.08 39.29
N GLN A 138 12.10 15.20 40.04
CA GLN A 138 10.77 14.73 39.61
C GLN A 138 10.24 15.48 38.39
N GLU A 139 10.49 16.79 38.28
CA GLU A 139 10.12 17.59 37.10
C GLU A 139 10.87 17.11 35.85
N TYR A 140 12.17 16.82 35.97
CA TYR A 140 12.95 16.25 34.88
C TYR A 140 12.45 14.87 34.47
N ASP A 141 12.21 13.97 35.43
CA ASP A 141 11.70 12.62 35.14
C ASP A 141 10.32 12.67 34.48
N THR A 142 9.44 13.55 34.94
CA THR A 142 8.10 13.74 34.36
C THR A 142 8.21 14.21 32.91
N ARG A 143 9.09 15.19 32.64
CA ARG A 143 9.31 15.73 31.29
C ARG A 143 9.92 14.70 30.34
N ILE A 144 10.87 13.89 30.82
CA ILE A 144 11.46 12.80 30.05
C ILE A 144 10.38 11.76 29.72
N THR A 145 9.57 11.36 30.70
CA THR A 145 8.50 10.37 30.51
C THR A 145 7.47 10.83 29.48
N GLN A 146 7.00 12.08 29.58
CA GLN A 146 6.08 12.67 28.60
C GLN A 146 6.67 12.70 27.19
N MET A 147 7.96 12.97 27.06
CA MET A 147 8.65 12.96 25.77
C MET A 147 8.75 11.54 25.20
N LEU A 148 9.07 10.55 26.03
CA LEU A 148 9.09 9.14 25.64
C LEU A 148 7.73 8.65 25.18
N GLU A 149 6.65 8.99 25.90
CA GLU A 149 5.28 8.64 25.51
C GLU A 149 4.90 9.25 24.16
N LYS A 150 5.28 10.51 23.91
CA LYS A 150 5.03 11.17 22.63
C LYS A 150 5.76 10.49 21.48
N ILE A 151 7.05 10.20 21.65
CA ILE A 151 7.85 9.49 20.63
C ILE A 151 7.27 8.09 20.38
N ASN A 152 6.87 7.39 21.43
CA ASN A 152 6.31 6.05 21.31
C ASN A 152 4.94 6.05 20.59
N HIS A 153 4.12 7.07 20.84
CA HIS A 153 2.87 7.26 20.11
C HIS A 153 3.10 7.55 18.61
N GLU A 154 4.09 8.39 18.30
CA GLU A 154 4.50 8.65 16.91
C GLU A 154 5.03 7.37 16.23
N LEU A 155 5.84 6.58 16.94
CA LEU A 155 6.36 5.30 16.47
C LEU A 155 5.23 4.33 16.12
N GLU A 156 4.25 4.14 17.01
CA GLU A 156 3.15 3.20 16.74
C GLU A 156 2.20 3.70 15.66
N THR A 157 2.01 5.01 15.55
CA THR A 157 1.29 5.59 14.41
C THR A 157 1.99 5.27 13.09
N LYS A 158 3.33 5.40 13.05
CA LYS A 158 4.12 5.08 11.86
C LYS A 158 4.12 3.59 11.54
N LYS A 159 4.18 2.74 12.55
CA LYS A 159 4.07 1.27 12.39
C LYS A 159 2.72 0.86 11.80
N MET A 160 1.61 1.40 12.32
CA MET A 160 0.27 1.19 11.76
C MET A 160 0.10 1.72 10.32
N GLN A 161 0.89 2.71 9.92
CA GLN A 161 0.92 3.19 8.53
C GLN A 161 1.67 2.21 7.63
N LEU A 162 2.82 1.70 8.08
CA LEU A 162 3.59 0.68 7.36
C LEU A 162 2.80 -0.61 7.18
N ASP A 163 2.14 -1.10 8.23
CA ASP A 163 1.32 -2.32 8.15
C ASP A 163 0.17 -2.19 7.13
N ARG A 164 -0.40 -0.98 7.00
CA ARG A 164 -1.40 -0.68 5.97
C ARG A 164 -0.81 -0.68 4.56
N TYR A 165 0.34 -0.04 4.38
CA TYR A 165 1.05 -0.04 3.10
C TYR A 165 1.42 -1.46 2.66
N ASP A 166 1.92 -2.29 3.56
CA ASP A 166 2.26 -3.69 3.27
C ASP A 166 1.01 -4.51 2.88
N LEU A 167 -0.13 -4.28 3.56
CA LEU A 167 -1.38 -4.95 3.21
C LEU A 167 -1.86 -4.56 1.81
N ASP A 168 -1.78 -3.28 1.46
CA ASP A 168 -2.20 -2.80 0.15
C ASP A 168 -1.24 -3.26 -0.95
N LEU A 169 0.08 -3.25 -0.72
CA LEU A 169 1.07 -3.84 -1.62
C LEU A 169 0.82 -5.35 -1.84
N SER A 170 0.46 -6.08 -0.78
CA SER A 170 0.14 -7.50 -0.90
C SER A 170 -1.11 -7.75 -1.76
N LYS A 171 -2.16 -6.93 -1.60
CA LYS A 171 -3.35 -7.01 -2.46
C LYS A 171 -3.02 -6.71 -3.93
N ASP A 172 -2.24 -5.66 -4.17
CA ASP A 172 -1.82 -5.27 -5.52
C ASP A 172 -0.92 -6.34 -6.17
N SER A 173 -0.05 -7.00 -5.38
CA SER A 173 0.76 -8.13 -5.83
C SER A 173 -0.13 -9.30 -6.29
N VAL A 174 -1.10 -9.71 -5.46
CA VAL A 174 -2.02 -10.81 -5.81
C VAL A 174 -2.85 -10.47 -7.04
N TYR A 175 -3.34 -9.22 -7.13
CA TYR A 175 -4.05 -8.77 -8.32
C TYR A 175 -3.17 -8.83 -9.57
N THR A 176 -1.92 -8.38 -9.47
CA THR A 176 -0.96 -8.38 -10.58
C THR A 176 -0.64 -9.81 -11.02
N GLU A 177 -0.39 -10.73 -10.09
CA GLU A 177 -0.16 -12.15 -10.40
C GLU A 177 -1.37 -12.78 -11.11
N HIS A 178 -2.59 -12.50 -10.64
CA HIS A 178 -3.81 -12.98 -11.29
C HIS A 178 -3.96 -12.45 -12.71
N VAL A 179 -3.66 -11.17 -12.94
CA VAL A 179 -3.67 -10.56 -14.27
C VAL A 179 -2.62 -11.20 -15.18
N GLN A 180 -1.41 -11.43 -14.68
CA GLN A 180 -0.34 -12.10 -15.44
C GLN A 180 -0.72 -13.54 -15.82
N GLN A 181 -1.31 -14.29 -14.90
CA GLN A 181 -1.76 -15.66 -15.15
C GLN A 181 -2.84 -15.69 -16.25
N LYS A 182 -3.84 -14.81 -16.17
CA LYS A 182 -4.85 -14.66 -17.22
C LYS A 182 -4.25 -14.29 -18.57
N LEU A 183 -3.27 -13.38 -18.59
CA LEU A 183 -2.61 -12.97 -19.83
C LEU A 183 -1.86 -14.16 -20.47
N GLN A 184 -1.21 -14.99 -19.66
CA GLN A 184 -0.50 -16.19 -20.12
C GLN A 184 -1.47 -17.26 -20.66
N GLU A 185 -2.62 -17.45 -20.01
CA GLU A 185 -3.68 -18.34 -20.48
C GLU A 185 -4.23 -17.88 -21.84
N GLU A 186 -4.52 -16.58 -22.00
CA GLU A 186 -4.96 -16.00 -23.27
C GLU A 186 -3.92 -16.16 -24.39
N GLU A 187 -2.63 -15.98 -24.08
CA GLU A 187 -1.55 -16.18 -25.05
C GLU A 187 -1.46 -17.65 -25.49
N GLN A 188 -1.60 -18.59 -24.56
CA GLN A 188 -1.66 -20.03 -24.89
C GLN A 188 -2.91 -20.37 -25.72
N ASN A 189 -4.05 -19.76 -25.39
CA ASN A 189 -5.29 -19.97 -26.15
C ASN A 189 -5.17 -19.46 -27.58
N ALA A 190 -4.57 -18.28 -27.77
CA ALA A 190 -4.29 -17.74 -29.10
C ALA A 190 -3.40 -18.68 -29.94
N LYS A 191 -2.35 -19.25 -29.32
CA LYS A 191 -1.49 -20.26 -29.97
C LYS A 191 -2.28 -21.51 -30.35
N ARG A 192 -3.16 -22.00 -29.47
CA ARG A 192 -4.01 -23.17 -29.73
C ARG A 192 -5.00 -22.92 -30.86
N ILE A 193 -5.65 -21.75 -30.89
CA ILE A 193 -6.57 -21.36 -31.97
C ILE A 193 -5.84 -21.32 -33.31
N ASN A 194 -4.63 -20.75 -33.35
CA ASN A 194 -3.84 -20.71 -34.58
C ASN A 194 -3.46 -22.12 -35.07
N LEU A 195 -3.00 -22.99 -34.17
CA LEU A 195 -2.69 -24.38 -34.50
C LEU A 195 -3.92 -25.15 -35.03
N LEU A 196 -5.07 -24.98 -34.38
CA LEU A 196 -6.33 -25.58 -34.83
C LEU A 196 -6.76 -25.07 -36.21
N TYR A 197 -6.56 -23.78 -36.48
CA TYR A 197 -6.82 -23.20 -37.79
C TYR A 197 -5.93 -23.83 -38.87
N MET A 198 -4.62 -23.96 -38.60
CA MET A 198 -3.68 -24.61 -39.52
C MET A 198 -4.05 -26.07 -39.77
N ALA A 199 -4.37 -26.84 -38.73
CA ALA A 199 -4.82 -28.23 -38.85
C ALA A 199 -6.13 -28.34 -39.66
N SER A 200 -7.09 -27.43 -39.46
CA SER A 200 -8.33 -27.39 -40.24
C SER A 200 -8.07 -27.14 -41.74
N MET A 201 -7.13 -26.25 -42.06
CA MET A 201 -6.72 -26.00 -43.45
C MET A 201 -6.09 -27.23 -44.10
N GLU A 202 -5.22 -27.93 -43.38
CA GLU A 202 -4.62 -29.18 -43.86
C GLU A 202 -5.65 -30.28 -44.06
N LEU A 203 -6.59 -30.44 -43.12
CA LEU A 203 -7.68 -31.41 -43.24
C LEU A 203 -8.55 -31.11 -44.47
N LYS A 204 -8.90 -29.85 -44.72
CA LYS A 204 -9.66 -29.45 -45.92
C LYS A 204 -8.89 -29.78 -47.21
N LYS A 205 -7.58 -29.53 -47.24
CA LYS A 205 -6.72 -29.88 -48.37
C LYS A 205 -6.67 -31.39 -48.60
N ALA A 206 -6.52 -32.17 -47.53
CA ALA A 206 -6.54 -33.63 -47.59
C ALA A 206 -7.89 -34.16 -48.08
N HIS A 207 -9.00 -33.59 -47.60
CA HIS A 207 -10.35 -33.96 -48.03
C HIS A 207 -10.56 -33.74 -49.54
N VAL A 208 -10.15 -32.58 -50.06
CA VAL A 208 -10.21 -32.30 -51.51
C VAL A 208 -9.37 -33.30 -52.30
N ASN A 209 -8.17 -33.66 -51.83
CA ASN A 209 -7.33 -34.65 -52.48
C ASN A 209 -7.99 -36.03 -52.52
N VAL A 210 -8.59 -36.47 -51.40
CA VAL A 210 -9.31 -37.76 -51.34
C VAL A 210 -10.48 -37.75 -52.30
N LEU A 211 -11.29 -36.69 -52.35
CA LEU A 211 -12.40 -36.58 -53.29
C LEU A 211 -11.94 -36.70 -54.76
N ARG A 212 -10.84 -36.03 -55.12
CA ARG A 212 -10.26 -36.13 -56.46
C ARG A 212 -9.82 -37.56 -56.80
N LEU A 213 -9.10 -38.21 -55.87
CA LEU A 213 -8.63 -39.59 -56.07
C LEU A 213 -9.81 -40.57 -56.20
N THR A 214 -10.87 -40.39 -55.42
CA THR A 214 -12.09 -41.21 -55.50
C THR A 214 -12.79 -41.07 -56.85
N GLU A 215 -12.87 -39.85 -57.39
CA GLU A 215 -13.46 -39.60 -58.71
C GLU A 215 -12.59 -40.17 -59.85
N GLU A 216 -11.26 -40.07 -59.74
CA GLU A 216 -10.32 -40.70 -60.68
C GLU A 216 -10.49 -42.23 -60.69
N GLN A 217 -10.55 -42.85 -59.50
CA GLN A 217 -10.80 -44.30 -59.37
C GLN A 217 -12.15 -44.72 -59.94
N LYS A 218 -13.19 -43.90 -59.76
CA LYS A 218 -14.51 -44.16 -60.34
C LYS A 218 -14.47 -44.18 -61.87
N LYS A 219 -13.79 -43.20 -62.49
CA LYS A 219 -13.62 -43.13 -63.95
C LYS A 219 -12.84 -44.32 -64.49
N GLU A 220 -11.75 -44.69 -63.85
CA GLU A 220 -10.97 -45.89 -64.22
C GLU A 220 -11.82 -47.15 -64.17
N LYS A 221 -12.65 -47.30 -63.12
CA LYS A 221 -13.58 -48.43 -62.98
C LYS A 221 -14.64 -48.46 -64.08
N GLU A 222 -15.23 -47.31 -64.42
CA GLU A 222 -16.22 -47.21 -65.51
C GLU A 222 -15.61 -47.58 -66.86
N GLU A 223 -14.39 -47.14 -67.14
CA GLU A 223 -13.67 -47.52 -68.36
C GLU A 223 -13.36 -49.01 -68.44
N LEU A 224 -12.91 -49.61 -67.33
CA LEU A 224 -12.66 -51.05 -67.25
C LEU A 224 -13.93 -51.86 -67.45
N LEU A 225 -15.06 -51.44 -66.86
CA LEU A 225 -16.34 -52.10 -67.04
C LEU A 225 -16.81 -52.05 -68.50
N LYS A 226 -16.64 -50.91 -69.17
CA LYS A 226 -16.97 -50.76 -70.60
C LYS A 226 -16.15 -51.72 -71.46
N LYS A 227 -14.85 -51.87 -71.18
CA LYS A 227 -13.96 -52.82 -71.89
C LYS A 227 -14.37 -54.28 -71.63
N TYR A 228 -14.73 -54.62 -70.39
CA TYR A 228 -15.20 -55.96 -70.04
C TYR A 228 -16.45 -56.36 -70.82
N LEU A 229 -17.47 -55.47 -70.87
CA LEU A 229 -18.71 -55.72 -71.61
C LEU A 229 -18.45 -55.91 -73.12
N GLN A 230 -17.51 -55.15 -73.69
CA GLN A 230 -17.12 -55.33 -75.09
C GLN A 230 -16.49 -56.70 -75.36
N LEU A 231 -15.65 -57.19 -74.45
CA LEU A 231 -15.04 -58.53 -74.56
C LEU A 231 -16.08 -59.64 -74.43
N GLU A 232 -17.07 -59.48 -73.54
CA GLU A 232 -18.15 -60.46 -73.38
C GLU A 232 -19.00 -60.60 -74.64
N VAL A 233 -19.34 -59.48 -75.29
CA VAL A 233 -20.02 -59.48 -76.59
C VAL A 233 -19.16 -60.13 -77.67
N LYS A 234 -17.84 -59.83 -77.70
CA LYS A 234 -16.91 -60.46 -78.64
C LYS A 234 -16.89 -61.99 -78.47
N HIS A 235 -16.74 -62.50 -77.25
CA HIS A 235 -16.73 -63.94 -76.98
C HIS A 235 -18.02 -64.63 -77.40
N LYS A 236 -19.18 -64.00 -77.15
CA LYS A 236 -20.48 -64.56 -77.57
C LYS A 236 -20.59 -64.67 -79.09
N LEU A 237 -20.24 -63.61 -79.82
CA LEU A 237 -20.26 -63.61 -81.28
C LEU A 237 -19.29 -64.63 -81.87
N GLN A 238 -18.14 -64.84 -81.21
CA GLN A 238 -17.16 -65.84 -81.63
C GLN A 238 -17.70 -67.27 -81.50
N LEU A 239 -18.34 -67.60 -80.37
CA LEU A 239 -18.98 -68.91 -80.18
C LEU A 239 -20.09 -69.17 -81.21
N GLU A 240 -20.93 -68.16 -81.47
CA GLU A 240 -21.99 -68.27 -82.49
C GLU A 240 -21.43 -68.45 -83.91
N ALA A 241 -20.30 -67.79 -84.24
CA ALA A 241 -19.63 -67.95 -85.51
C ALA A 241 -19.03 -69.36 -85.67
N GLU A 242 -18.42 -69.92 -84.62
CA GLU A 242 -17.93 -71.30 -84.63
C GLU A 242 -19.06 -72.33 -84.77
N GLU A 243 -20.20 -72.10 -84.11
CA GLU A 243 -21.38 -72.96 -84.24
C GLU A 243 -21.92 -72.93 -85.68
N LEU A 244 -22.05 -71.75 -86.30
CA LEU A 244 -22.47 -71.61 -87.70
C LEU A 244 -21.47 -72.28 -88.64
N LYS A 245 -20.16 -72.09 -88.42
CA LYS A 245 -19.12 -72.75 -89.19
C LYS A 245 -19.21 -74.27 -89.09
N GLY A 246 -19.44 -74.81 -87.90
CA GLY A 246 -19.65 -76.25 -87.68
C GLY A 246 -20.89 -76.77 -88.40
N LYS A 247 -22.01 -76.03 -88.36
CA LYS A 247 -23.25 -76.38 -89.10
C LYS A 247 -23.03 -76.39 -90.61
N ILE A 248 -22.34 -75.40 -91.15
CA ILE A 248 -22.00 -75.33 -92.58
C ILE A 248 -21.10 -76.52 -92.97
N GLU A 249 -20.09 -76.85 -92.16
CA GLU A 249 -19.18 -77.98 -92.43
C GLU A 249 -19.92 -79.33 -92.40
N VAL A 250 -20.80 -79.54 -91.42
CA VAL A 250 -21.65 -80.75 -91.35
C VAL A 250 -22.57 -80.83 -92.56
N MET A 251 -23.19 -79.71 -92.98
CA MET A 251 -24.05 -79.68 -94.18
C MET A 251 -23.27 -79.91 -95.48
N LYS A 252 -21.98 -79.55 -95.52
CA LYS A 252 -21.08 -79.85 -96.63
C LYS A 252 -20.68 -81.33 -96.70
N CYS A 253 -20.55 -82.00 -95.54
CA CYS A 253 -20.20 -83.43 -95.49
C CYS A 253 -21.38 -84.39 -95.73
N LEU A 254 -22.62 -83.93 -95.54
CA LEU A 254 -23.84 -84.74 -95.66
C LEU A 254 -24.52 -84.67 -97.04
N GLY A 255 -23.99 -83.89 -98.00
CA GLY A 255 -24.67 -83.59 -99.26
C GLY A 255 -24.14 -84.36 -100.47
N ASP A 256 -24.85 -85.41 -100.86
CA ASP A 256 -24.87 -85.93 -102.24
C ASP A 256 -26.23 -85.68 -102.94
N ASP A 257 -27.20 -85.01 -102.28
CA ASP A 257 -28.50 -84.64 -102.86
C ASP A 257 -28.59 -83.12 -103.13
N ASP A 258 -28.29 -82.71 -104.38
CA ASP A 258 -28.43 -81.35 -104.94
C ASP A 258 -29.90 -80.87 -104.94
N THR A 259 -30.44 -80.52 -103.76
CA THR A 259 -31.72 -79.82 -103.66
C THR A 259 -31.46 -78.31 -103.58
N ASP A 260 -32.05 -77.52 -104.48
CA ASP A 260 -31.96 -76.05 -104.52
C ASP A 260 -32.26 -75.36 -103.17
N MET A 261 -33.06 -76.02 -102.32
CA MET A 261 -33.34 -75.59 -100.94
C MET A 261 -32.13 -75.72 -100.00
N HIS A 262 -31.33 -76.79 -100.12
CA HIS A 262 -30.11 -77.00 -99.32
C HIS A 262 -29.04 -75.99 -99.69
N GLN A 263 -28.87 -75.72 -100.99
CA GLN A 263 -27.94 -74.72 -101.50
C GLN A 263 -28.27 -73.32 -100.98
N ARG A 264 -29.54 -72.88 -101.09
CA ARG A 264 -29.98 -71.58 -100.57
C ARG A 264 -29.76 -71.43 -99.07
N LYS A 265 -30.04 -72.47 -98.28
CA LYS A 265 -29.81 -72.44 -96.83
C LYS A 265 -28.32 -72.41 -96.45
N MET A 266 -27.46 -73.04 -97.26
CA MET A 266 -26.01 -72.95 -97.10
C MET A 266 -25.51 -71.53 -97.38
N GLU A 267 -26.01 -70.89 -98.43
CA GLU A 267 -25.68 -69.51 -98.79
C GLU A 267 -26.12 -68.51 -97.70
N GLU A 268 -27.36 -68.62 -97.19
CA GLU A 268 -27.87 -67.78 -96.11
C GLU A 268 -27.02 -67.90 -94.83
N MET A 269 -26.66 -69.12 -94.40
CA MET A 269 -25.79 -69.30 -93.22
C MET A 269 -24.37 -68.79 -93.48
N THR A 270 -23.88 -68.86 -94.72
CA THR A 270 -22.56 -68.35 -95.10
C THR A 270 -22.54 -66.81 -95.05
N GLU A 271 -23.60 -66.15 -95.51
CA GLU A 271 -23.76 -64.70 -95.38
C GLU A 271 -23.85 -64.26 -93.91
N GLU A 272 -24.62 -64.96 -93.07
CA GLU A 272 -24.70 -64.68 -91.63
C GLU A 272 -23.34 -64.84 -90.94
N LEU A 273 -22.61 -65.90 -91.27
CA LEU A 273 -21.25 -66.14 -90.77
C LEU A 273 -20.31 -64.99 -91.17
N ASN A 274 -20.33 -64.56 -92.43
CA ASN A 274 -19.50 -63.47 -92.93
C ASN A 274 -19.83 -62.13 -92.26
N LEU A 275 -21.12 -61.86 -92.00
CA LEU A 275 -21.54 -60.67 -91.25
C LEU A 275 -21.02 -60.68 -89.81
N LYS A 276 -21.13 -61.82 -89.10
CA LYS A 276 -20.61 -61.96 -87.72
C LYS A 276 -19.09 -61.83 -87.67
N ILE A 277 -18.36 -62.43 -88.63
CA ILE A 277 -16.91 -62.26 -88.77
C ILE A 277 -16.55 -60.80 -89.06
N GLY A 278 -17.31 -60.09 -89.90
CA GLY A 278 -17.10 -58.66 -90.15
C GLY A 278 -17.26 -57.79 -88.90
N VAL A 279 -18.28 -58.06 -88.08
CA VAL A 279 -18.46 -57.39 -86.77
C VAL A 279 -17.34 -57.73 -85.80
N LEU A 280 -16.90 -58.99 -85.74
CA LEU A 280 -15.76 -59.42 -84.93
C LEU A 280 -14.48 -58.69 -85.33
N ASN A 281 -14.17 -58.60 -86.62
CA ASN A 281 -13.00 -57.88 -87.14
C ASN A 281 -13.05 -56.38 -86.81
N HIS A 282 -14.23 -55.75 -86.86
CA HIS A 282 -14.38 -54.34 -86.46
C HIS A 282 -14.15 -54.13 -84.95
N LEU A 283 -14.65 -55.06 -84.12
CA LEU A 283 -14.37 -55.08 -82.68
C LEU A 283 -12.89 -55.41 -82.39
N GLU A 284 -12.24 -56.19 -83.26
CA GLU A 284 -10.83 -56.53 -83.20
C GLU A 284 -9.92 -55.36 -83.55
N VAL A 285 -10.20 -54.61 -84.61
CA VAL A 285 -9.49 -53.36 -84.94
C VAL A 285 -9.63 -52.30 -83.84
N SER A 286 -10.72 -52.33 -83.08
CA SER A 286 -10.92 -51.47 -81.90
C SER A 286 -10.15 -51.98 -80.65
N THR A 287 -9.66 -53.23 -80.65
CA THR A 287 -8.95 -53.87 -79.53
C THR A 287 -7.48 -54.21 -79.82
N GLU A 288 -7.06 -54.19 -81.08
CA GLU A 288 -5.68 -54.40 -81.56
C GLU A 288 -4.80 -53.16 -81.36
N THR A 289 -4.58 -52.84 -80.08
CA THR A 289 -3.33 -52.19 -79.63
C THR A 289 -2.67 -52.99 -78.50
N SER A 290 -2.99 -54.27 -78.31
CA SER A 290 -2.32 -55.03 -77.26
C SER A 290 -2.47 -56.55 -77.40
N SER A 291 -1.36 -57.27 -77.18
CA SER A 291 -1.27 -58.71 -76.97
C SER A 291 -1.96 -59.14 -75.67
N TYR A 292 -2.86 -60.13 -75.68
CA TYR A 292 -3.68 -60.50 -74.50
C TYR A 292 -3.73 -62.01 -74.22
N SER A 293 -2.82 -62.48 -73.36
CA SER A 293 -3.09 -63.59 -72.42
C SER A 293 -2.46 -63.30 -71.05
N GLU A 294 -1.29 -62.65 -70.99
CA GLU A 294 -0.67 -62.15 -69.74
C GLU A 294 -1.42 -60.94 -69.13
N LYS A 295 -1.86 -59.97 -69.95
CA LYS A 295 -2.55 -58.76 -69.45
C LYS A 295 -3.93 -59.01 -68.85
N GLY A 296 -4.60 -60.10 -69.25
CA GLY A 296 -5.89 -60.51 -68.66
C GLY A 296 -5.74 -61.05 -67.24
N LEU A 297 -4.66 -61.80 -66.98
CA LEU A 297 -4.31 -62.27 -65.64
C LEU A 297 -3.89 -61.09 -64.75
N GLU A 298 -3.10 -60.17 -65.29
CA GLU A 298 -2.67 -58.95 -64.60
C GLU A 298 -3.84 -58.01 -64.27
N ALA A 299 -4.81 -57.87 -65.18
CA ALA A 299 -6.04 -57.13 -64.94
C ALA A 299 -6.93 -57.78 -63.86
N LYS A 300 -6.98 -59.12 -63.81
CA LYS A 300 -7.72 -59.87 -62.79
C LYS A 300 -7.08 -59.74 -61.41
N GLN A 301 -5.75 -59.79 -61.34
CA GLN A 301 -4.99 -59.52 -60.12
C GLN A 301 -5.22 -58.08 -59.63
N LYS A 302 -5.16 -57.09 -60.52
CA LYS A 302 -5.45 -55.68 -60.20
C LYS A 302 -6.89 -55.47 -59.71
N PHE A 303 -7.85 -56.21 -60.25
CA PHE A 303 -9.24 -56.15 -59.80
C PHE A 303 -9.41 -56.74 -58.40
N GLN A 304 -8.74 -57.85 -58.07
CA GLN A 304 -8.71 -58.40 -56.71
C GLN A 304 -8.05 -57.45 -55.71
N ASP A 305 -6.93 -56.83 -56.07
CA ASP A 305 -6.27 -55.83 -55.22
C ASP A 305 -7.16 -54.59 -55.00
N MET A 306 -7.91 -54.19 -56.02
CA MET A 306 -8.86 -53.08 -55.92
C MET A 306 -10.05 -53.44 -55.03
N GLN A 307 -10.57 -54.67 -55.09
CA GLN A 307 -11.61 -55.14 -54.18
C GLN A 307 -11.15 -55.12 -52.72
N LEU A 308 -9.94 -55.61 -52.45
CA LEU A 308 -9.35 -55.56 -51.10
C LEU A 308 -9.22 -54.12 -50.58
N LYS A 309 -8.78 -53.18 -51.43
CA LYS A 309 -8.71 -51.75 -51.07
C LYS A 309 -10.08 -51.11 -50.83
N ILE A 310 -11.12 -51.56 -51.53
CA ILE A 310 -12.50 -51.09 -51.29
C ILE A 310 -12.97 -51.55 -49.91
N GLU A 311 -12.68 -52.80 -49.55
CA GLU A 311 -12.99 -53.35 -48.22
C GLU A 311 -12.28 -52.53 -47.11
N GLU A 312 -10.99 -52.23 -47.30
CA GLU A 312 -10.20 -51.40 -46.37
C GLU A 312 -10.75 -49.98 -46.25
N LEU A 313 -11.09 -49.33 -47.37
CA LEU A 313 -11.69 -48.00 -47.37
C LEU A 313 -13.07 -47.98 -46.71
N SER A 314 -13.87 -49.03 -46.91
CA SER A 314 -15.17 -49.17 -46.25
C SER A 314 -15.02 -49.28 -44.74
N GLN A 315 -14.03 -50.05 -44.27
CA GLN A 315 -13.72 -50.19 -42.85
C GLN A 315 -13.24 -48.86 -42.24
N LEU A 316 -12.33 -48.15 -42.94
CA LEU A 316 -11.84 -46.84 -42.50
C LEU A 316 -12.95 -45.79 -42.42
N THR A 317 -13.89 -45.83 -43.37
CA THR A 317 -15.06 -44.95 -43.38
C THR A 317 -15.96 -45.22 -42.16
N GLY A 318 -16.16 -46.49 -41.79
CA GLY A 318 -16.88 -46.86 -40.57
C GLY A 318 -16.23 -46.32 -39.30
N GLN A 319 -14.90 -46.45 -39.19
CA GLN A 319 -14.14 -45.89 -38.06
C GLN A 319 -14.25 -44.37 -37.98
N LEU A 320 -14.18 -43.67 -39.11
CA LEU A 320 -14.36 -42.22 -39.16
C LEU A 320 -15.76 -41.81 -38.71
N GLN A 321 -16.80 -42.57 -39.09
CA GLN A 321 -18.18 -42.29 -38.70
C GLN A 321 -18.37 -42.42 -37.18
N GLU A 322 -17.72 -43.39 -36.55
CA GLU A 322 -17.75 -43.60 -35.09
C GLU A 322 -17.04 -42.47 -34.34
N ILE A 323 -15.88 -42.02 -34.84
CA ILE A 323 -15.16 -40.86 -34.28
C ILE A 323 -15.99 -39.59 -34.37
N ILE A 324 -16.70 -39.35 -35.48
CA ILE A 324 -17.59 -38.18 -35.64
C ILE A 324 -18.69 -38.19 -34.58
N LEU A 325 -19.34 -39.35 -34.35
CA LEU A 325 -20.40 -39.46 -33.33
C LEU A 325 -19.89 -39.19 -31.91
N LEU A 326 -18.66 -39.62 -31.59
CA LEU A 326 -18.03 -39.31 -30.30
C LEU A 326 -17.74 -37.82 -30.15
N ILE A 327 -17.20 -37.18 -31.19
CA ILE A 327 -16.91 -35.73 -31.18
C ILE A 327 -18.20 -34.91 -31.03
N ASP A 328 -19.27 -35.30 -31.72
CA ASP A 328 -20.56 -34.60 -31.64
C ASP A 328 -21.18 -34.70 -30.24
N ALA A 329 -21.05 -35.86 -29.57
CA ALA A 329 -21.50 -36.06 -28.21
C ALA A 329 -20.72 -35.19 -27.21
N ASP A 330 -19.40 -35.15 -27.32
CA ASP A 330 -18.54 -34.30 -26.48
C ASP A 330 -18.83 -32.81 -26.69
N HIS A 331 -19.03 -32.40 -27.94
CA HIS A 331 -19.39 -31.02 -28.28
C HIS A 331 -20.76 -30.63 -27.70
N ALA A 332 -21.76 -31.53 -27.75
CA ALA A 332 -23.07 -31.30 -27.15
C ALA A 332 -23.02 -31.18 -25.63
N ALA A 333 -22.20 -32.01 -24.97
CA ALA A 333 -21.97 -31.92 -23.52
C ALA A 333 -21.31 -30.58 -23.16
N MET A 334 -20.27 -30.18 -23.91
CA MET A 334 -19.60 -28.89 -23.72
C MET A 334 -20.56 -27.71 -23.88
N MET A 335 -21.41 -27.73 -24.92
CA MET A 335 -22.41 -26.68 -25.15
C MET A 335 -23.41 -26.58 -24.00
N THR A 336 -23.87 -27.72 -23.47
CA THR A 336 -24.78 -27.75 -22.32
C THR A 336 -24.13 -27.17 -21.06
N GLN A 337 -22.86 -27.53 -20.80
CA GLN A 337 -22.10 -26.96 -19.69
C GLN A 337 -21.91 -25.45 -19.85
N MET A 338 -21.60 -24.98 -21.05
CA MET A 338 -21.42 -23.55 -21.35
C MET A 338 -22.70 -22.76 -21.11
N VAL A 339 -23.86 -23.26 -21.55
CA VAL A 339 -25.16 -22.64 -21.31
C VAL A 339 -25.46 -22.57 -19.81
N GLY A 340 -25.19 -23.65 -19.06
CA GLY A 340 -25.35 -23.66 -17.61
C GLY A 340 -24.48 -22.63 -16.90
N MET A 341 -23.21 -22.53 -17.27
CA MET A 341 -22.29 -21.52 -16.73
C MET A 341 -22.74 -20.10 -17.04
N ASN A 342 -23.25 -19.85 -18.25
CA ASN A 342 -23.74 -18.53 -18.65
C ASN A 342 -25.00 -18.11 -17.87
N GLY A 343 -25.88 -19.07 -17.54
CA GLY A 343 -27.02 -18.83 -16.65
C GLY A 343 -26.57 -18.38 -15.25
N VAL A 344 -25.64 -19.12 -14.63
CA VAL A 344 -25.08 -18.76 -13.31
C VAL A 344 -24.40 -17.39 -13.33
N LEU A 345 -23.71 -17.06 -14.43
CA LEU A 345 -23.08 -15.75 -14.58
C LEU A 345 -24.13 -14.64 -14.65
N ASN A 346 -25.21 -14.84 -15.41
CA ASN A 346 -26.29 -13.88 -15.54
C ASN A 346 -27.01 -13.64 -14.19
N ASP A 347 -27.29 -14.69 -13.43
CA ASP A 347 -27.89 -14.58 -12.09
C ASP A 347 -27.00 -13.76 -11.14
N LYS A 348 -25.67 -13.92 -11.23
CA LYS A 348 -24.71 -13.12 -10.45
C LYS A 348 -24.69 -11.66 -10.87
N ILE A 349 -24.79 -11.37 -12.17
CA ILE A 349 -24.86 -9.99 -12.68
C ILE A 349 -26.12 -9.30 -12.14
N GLU A 350 -27.27 -9.97 -12.16
CA GLU A 350 -28.52 -9.43 -11.62
C GLU A 350 -28.43 -9.16 -10.11
N ALA A 351 -27.82 -10.08 -9.35
CA ALA A 351 -27.59 -9.88 -7.93
C ALA A 351 -26.66 -8.69 -7.62
N ILE A 352 -25.61 -8.48 -8.42
CA ILE A 352 -24.71 -7.33 -8.29
C ILE A 352 -25.48 -6.02 -8.55
N ASN A 353 -26.24 -5.95 -9.63
CA ASN A 353 -27.02 -4.76 -9.97
C ASN A 353 -28.00 -4.39 -8.84
N HIS A 354 -28.69 -5.38 -8.26
CA HIS A 354 -29.58 -5.15 -7.11
C HIS A 354 -28.82 -4.61 -5.88
N LEU A 355 -27.60 -5.10 -5.61
CA LEU A 355 -26.77 -4.59 -4.51
C LEU A 355 -26.29 -3.16 -4.77
N GLU A 356 -25.97 -2.81 -6.00
CA GLU A 356 -25.61 -1.44 -6.39
C GLU A 356 -26.78 -0.48 -6.17
N ASP A 357 -27.99 -0.85 -6.59
CA ASP A 357 -29.22 -0.07 -6.37
C ASP A 357 -29.48 0.17 -4.87
N LEU A 358 -29.39 -0.89 -4.06
CA LEU A 358 -29.53 -0.77 -2.60
C LEU A 358 -28.47 0.15 -1.99
N THR A 359 -27.22 0.05 -2.46
CA THR A 359 -26.12 0.88 -1.97
C THR A 359 -26.36 2.36 -2.30
N ALA A 360 -26.86 2.65 -3.51
CA ALA A 360 -27.21 4.02 -3.92
C ALA A 360 -28.35 4.61 -3.07
N ILE A 361 -29.38 3.81 -2.77
CA ILE A 361 -30.50 4.21 -1.90
C ILE A 361 -29.99 4.50 -0.49
N LEU A 362 -29.18 3.61 0.09
CA LEU A 362 -28.62 3.79 1.43
C LEU A 362 -27.74 5.03 1.52
N ALA A 363 -26.90 5.29 0.51
CA ALA A 363 -26.07 6.48 0.45
C ALA A 363 -26.91 7.77 0.45
N THR A 364 -28.00 7.79 -0.32
CA THR A 364 -28.94 8.91 -0.39
C THR A 364 -29.62 9.14 0.97
N ASN A 365 -30.13 8.08 1.60
CA ASN A 365 -30.78 8.16 2.92
C ASN A 365 -29.82 8.61 4.02
N LEU A 366 -28.58 8.11 4.02
CA LEU A 366 -27.54 8.53 4.96
C LEU A 366 -27.19 10.01 4.78
N LYS A 367 -27.10 10.48 3.54
CA LYS A 367 -26.86 11.89 3.23
C LYS A 367 -28.00 12.76 3.76
N GLN A 368 -29.25 12.40 3.49
CA GLN A 368 -30.42 13.12 3.99
C GLN A 368 -30.44 13.15 5.52
N SER A 369 -30.27 12.01 6.18
CA SER A 369 -30.27 11.93 7.65
C SER A 369 -29.12 12.76 8.27
N LYS A 370 -27.94 12.77 7.64
CA LYS A 370 -26.82 13.60 8.08
C LYS A 370 -27.13 15.08 7.95
N ASP A 371 -27.77 15.49 6.87
CA ASP A 371 -28.15 16.88 6.62
C ASP A 371 -29.21 17.34 7.64
N GLU A 372 -30.23 16.52 7.91
CA GLU A 372 -31.24 16.79 8.96
C GLU A 372 -30.61 16.96 10.35
N LEU A 373 -29.64 16.10 10.72
CA LEU A 373 -28.92 16.21 11.99
C LEU A 373 -28.07 17.49 12.07
N GLN A 374 -27.47 17.89 10.96
CA GLN A 374 -26.66 19.11 10.89
C GLN A 374 -27.53 20.36 10.95
N ASP A 375 -28.70 20.35 10.31
CA ASP A 375 -29.69 21.43 10.38
C ASP A 375 -30.21 21.58 11.82
N ALA A 376 -30.58 20.46 12.47
CA ALA A 376 -31.01 20.46 13.86
C ALA A 376 -29.93 21.00 14.82
N ARG A 377 -28.66 20.65 14.59
CA ARG A 377 -27.52 21.17 15.35
C ARG A 377 -27.36 22.67 15.14
N THR A 378 -27.41 23.14 13.89
CA THR A 378 -27.27 24.56 13.54
C THR A 378 -28.40 25.39 14.16
N ALA A 379 -29.65 24.93 14.04
CA ALA A 379 -30.80 25.58 14.68
C ALA A 379 -30.67 25.63 16.21
N SER A 380 -30.16 24.57 16.84
CA SER A 380 -29.93 24.54 18.29
C SER A 380 -28.86 25.53 18.74
N ILE A 381 -27.78 25.68 17.96
CA ILE A 381 -26.72 26.67 18.23
C ILE A 381 -27.31 28.08 18.17
N ILE A 382 -28.02 28.41 17.09
CA ILE A 382 -28.67 29.72 16.92
C ILE A 382 -29.64 29.99 18.08
N GLY A 383 -30.54 29.04 18.36
CA GLY A 383 -31.54 29.21 19.42
C GLY A 383 -30.94 29.36 20.82
N LEU A 384 -29.85 28.66 21.13
CA LEU A 384 -29.17 28.81 22.43
C LEU A 384 -28.44 30.15 22.54
N LEU A 385 -27.80 30.62 21.46
CA LEU A 385 -27.15 31.94 21.43
C LEU A 385 -28.16 33.06 21.66
N ASP A 386 -29.34 32.99 21.03
CA ASP A 386 -30.38 34.02 21.14
C ASP A 386 -31.06 34.05 22.52
N THR A 387 -31.27 32.88 23.13
CA THR A 387 -32.07 32.77 24.36
C THR A 387 -31.24 32.77 25.65
N MET A 388 -29.98 32.34 25.59
CA MET A 388 -29.10 32.20 26.76
C MET A 388 -27.64 32.54 26.41
N PRO A 389 -27.32 33.83 26.21
CA PRO A 389 -25.96 34.26 25.86
C PRO A 389 -24.92 34.00 26.96
N ASP A 390 -25.35 33.80 28.21
CA ASP A 390 -24.46 33.59 29.34
C ASP A 390 -24.13 32.09 29.56
N ASN A 391 -22.83 31.74 29.51
CA ASN A 391 -22.28 30.39 29.68
C ASN A 391 -22.35 29.82 31.12
N HIS A 392 -23.35 30.21 31.91
CA HIS A 392 -23.50 29.75 33.30
C HIS A 392 -24.18 28.38 33.44
N ASN A 393 -24.60 27.79 32.33
CA ASN A 393 -25.31 26.51 32.29
C ASN A 393 -24.38 25.37 31.85
N ASN A 394 -24.70 24.14 32.30
CA ASN A 394 -23.90 22.95 31.98
C ASN A 394 -23.87 22.63 30.47
N ILE A 395 -24.90 23.05 29.72
CA ILE A 395 -24.98 22.95 28.26
C ILE A 395 -25.09 24.36 27.70
N GLY A 396 -24.32 24.67 26.67
CA GLY A 396 -24.36 25.97 26.00
C GLY A 396 -23.64 25.93 24.65
N VAL A 397 -23.33 27.11 24.12
CA VAL A 397 -22.56 27.26 22.89
C VAL A 397 -21.16 27.75 23.25
N LYS A 398 -20.15 27.10 22.67
CA LYS A 398 -18.75 27.50 22.80
C LYS A 398 -18.21 27.92 21.44
N GLY A 399 -17.59 29.09 21.37
CA GLY A 399 -16.82 29.51 20.20
C GLY A 399 -15.47 28.79 20.18
N MET A 400 -15.33 27.78 19.32
CA MET A 400 -14.09 27.05 19.14
C MET A 400 -13.13 27.91 18.35
N GLY A 401 -12.04 28.34 18.99
CA GLY A 401 -11.08 29.25 18.39
C GLY A 401 -11.28 30.74 18.70
N GLU A 402 -12.23 31.08 19.56
CA GLU A 402 -12.33 32.43 20.13
C GLU A 402 -11.36 32.58 21.29
N ILE A 403 -10.60 33.68 21.29
CA ILE A 403 -9.68 33.98 22.39
C ILE A 403 -10.47 34.48 23.60
N ASP A 404 -10.21 33.88 24.77
CA ASP A 404 -10.84 34.32 26.02
C ASP A 404 -10.30 35.68 26.47
N VAL A 405 -11.07 36.74 26.18
CA VAL A 405 -10.81 38.12 26.60
C VAL A 405 -10.60 38.23 28.11
N LYS A 406 -11.20 37.36 28.94
CA LYS A 406 -11.08 37.45 30.41
C LYS A 406 -9.65 37.26 30.89
N ALA A 407 -8.87 36.42 30.21
CA ALA A 407 -7.44 36.26 30.49
C ALA A 407 -6.68 37.58 30.30
N PHE A 408 -6.96 38.30 29.20
CA PHE A 408 -6.38 39.61 28.93
C PHE A 408 -6.85 40.68 29.92
N ILE A 409 -8.15 40.70 30.26
CA ILE A 409 -8.69 41.66 31.24
C ILE A 409 -7.98 41.47 32.59
N LYS A 410 -7.84 40.23 33.06
CA LYS A 410 -7.20 39.91 34.33
C LYS A 410 -5.75 40.39 34.38
N GLU A 411 -4.99 40.21 33.31
CA GLU A 411 -3.60 40.69 33.26
C GLU A 411 -3.54 42.22 33.10
N CYS A 412 -4.37 42.82 32.25
CA CYS A 412 -4.43 44.26 32.03
C CYS A 412 -4.77 45.04 33.31
N LYS A 413 -5.64 44.48 34.19
CA LYS A 413 -5.96 45.08 35.49
C LYS A 413 -4.75 45.23 36.43
N LYS A 414 -3.67 44.48 36.20
CA LYS A 414 -2.42 44.63 36.97
C LYS A 414 -1.61 45.87 36.56
N ARG A 415 -1.90 46.45 35.39
CA ARG A 415 -1.09 47.51 34.75
C ARG A 415 -1.86 48.79 34.46
N TYR A 416 -3.18 48.71 34.40
CA TYR A 416 -4.07 49.81 34.02
C TYR A 416 -5.24 49.92 34.99
N THR A 417 -5.89 51.09 35.01
CA THR A 417 -7.17 51.29 35.72
C THR A 417 -8.28 50.41 35.11
N GLU A 418 -9.32 50.08 35.89
CA GLU A 418 -10.39 49.14 35.51
C GLU A 418 -10.93 49.38 34.08
N ASP A 419 -11.32 50.63 33.76
CA ASP A 419 -11.87 51.01 32.45
C ASP A 419 -10.83 50.96 31.31
N ALA A 420 -9.59 51.35 31.61
CA ALA A 420 -8.49 51.29 30.65
C ALA A 420 -8.03 49.85 30.38
N ALA A 421 -8.12 48.98 31.39
CA ALA A 421 -7.74 47.57 31.31
C ALA A 421 -8.67 46.79 30.37
N ILE A 422 -9.98 47.03 30.43
CA ILE A 422 -10.97 46.43 29.53
C ILE A 422 -10.69 46.84 28.08
N THR A 423 -10.50 48.13 27.85
CA THR A 423 -10.22 48.66 26.50
C THR A 423 -8.92 48.09 25.94
N LYS A 424 -7.84 48.07 26.74
CA LYS A 424 -6.56 47.49 26.32
C LYS A 424 -6.65 45.98 26.07
N ALA A 425 -7.33 45.24 26.94
CA ALA A 425 -7.54 43.81 26.77
C ALA A 425 -8.27 43.50 25.47
N GLY A 426 -9.34 44.24 25.15
CA GLY A 426 -10.07 44.10 23.88
C GLY A 426 -9.19 44.36 22.67
N MET A 427 -8.43 45.46 22.67
CA MET A 427 -7.51 45.78 21.55
C MET A 427 -6.47 44.68 21.30
N ILE A 428 -5.86 44.17 22.38
CA ILE A 428 -4.82 43.14 22.27
C ILE A 428 -5.45 41.82 21.82
N CYS A 429 -6.60 41.45 22.39
CA CYS A 429 -7.31 40.24 22.00
C CYS A 429 -7.72 40.26 20.53
N SER A 430 -8.28 41.36 20.02
CA SER A 430 -8.63 41.50 18.60
C SER A 430 -7.41 41.42 17.69
N HIS A 431 -6.30 42.06 18.08
CA HIS A 431 -5.05 41.94 17.34
C HIS A 431 -4.57 40.48 17.21
N TRP A 432 -4.72 39.69 18.26
CA TRP A 432 -4.37 38.27 18.24
C TRP A 432 -5.41 37.41 17.52
N GLN A 433 -6.68 37.80 17.51
CA GLN A 433 -7.75 37.12 16.78
C GLN A 433 -7.59 37.28 15.26
N GLU A 434 -7.02 38.40 14.81
CA GLU A 434 -6.76 38.71 13.39
C GLU A 434 -5.39 38.21 12.89
N ASN A 435 -4.47 37.84 13.80
CA ASN A 435 -3.13 37.41 13.43
C ASN A 435 -3.12 35.97 12.89
N GLU A 436 -2.66 35.80 11.64
CA GLU A 436 -2.54 34.50 10.95
C GLU A 436 -1.38 33.60 11.45
N VAL A 437 -0.96 33.71 12.70
CA VAL A 437 0.30 33.12 13.18
C VAL A 437 0.21 31.61 13.37
N ILE A 438 1.08 30.91 12.62
CA ILE A 438 1.19 29.46 12.47
C ILE A 438 2.24 28.92 13.45
N ASN A 439 1.83 27.93 14.25
CA ASN A 439 2.66 27.02 15.07
C ASN A 439 3.16 27.53 16.44
N ALA A 440 3.18 26.62 17.42
CA ALA A 440 3.47 26.86 18.84
C ALA A 440 4.90 27.34 19.14
N GLU A 441 5.79 27.30 18.14
CA GLU A 441 7.17 27.79 18.23
C GLU A 441 7.38 29.23 17.77
N ASP A 442 6.30 29.91 17.33
CA ASP A 442 6.39 31.27 16.82
C ASP A 442 6.99 32.23 17.87
N LYS A 443 7.97 33.01 17.41
CA LYS A 443 8.66 34.04 18.19
C LYS A 443 7.66 35.03 18.80
N LYS A 444 6.56 35.35 18.11
CA LYS A 444 5.48 36.21 18.59
C LYS A 444 4.74 35.63 19.79
N LEU A 445 4.51 34.31 19.84
CA LEU A 445 3.86 33.65 20.98
C LEU A 445 4.79 33.63 22.21
N LYS A 446 6.11 33.47 21.99
CA LYS A 446 7.11 33.60 23.07
C LYS A 446 7.14 35.03 23.61
N GLU A 447 7.12 36.03 22.73
CA GLU A 447 7.03 37.44 23.11
C GLU A 447 5.71 37.77 23.84
N LEU A 448 4.58 37.23 23.40
CA LEU A 448 3.28 37.35 24.08
C LEU A 448 3.36 36.86 25.53
N LYS A 449 3.96 35.68 25.73
CA LYS A 449 4.14 35.07 27.06
C LYS A 449 4.98 35.96 27.98
N VAL A 450 6.09 36.52 27.47
CA VAL A 450 6.93 37.45 28.23
C VAL A 450 6.16 38.73 28.57
N GLN A 451 5.40 39.26 27.62
CA GLN A 451 4.71 40.54 27.79
C GLN A 451 3.45 40.45 28.66
N TRP A 452 2.69 39.35 28.60
CA TRP A 452 1.35 39.25 29.18
C TRP A 452 1.13 38.01 30.05
N GLY A 453 2.17 37.22 30.29
CA GLY A 453 2.14 36.10 31.23
C GLY A 453 1.49 34.82 30.69
N ASP A 454 1.47 33.80 31.55
CA ASP A 454 1.09 32.43 31.19
C ASP A 454 -0.40 32.29 30.84
N GLU A 455 -1.29 33.02 31.52
CA GLU A 455 -2.74 32.91 31.31
C GLU A 455 -3.16 33.41 29.93
N VAL A 456 -2.58 34.54 29.49
CA VAL A 456 -2.81 35.10 28.16
C VAL A 456 -2.21 34.20 27.08
N TYR A 457 -1.00 33.68 27.30
CA TYR A 457 -0.37 32.72 26.41
C TYR A 457 -1.21 31.45 26.24
N GLN A 458 -1.74 30.89 27.33
CA GLN A 458 -2.61 29.72 27.30
C GLN A 458 -3.91 29.99 26.55
N ALA A 459 -4.57 31.13 26.81
CA ALA A 459 -5.80 31.50 26.12
C ALA A 459 -5.62 31.58 24.59
N VAL A 460 -4.54 32.22 24.12
CA VAL A 460 -4.23 32.31 22.69
C VAL A 460 -3.84 30.95 22.11
N THR A 461 -3.03 30.17 22.82
CA THR A 461 -2.58 28.85 22.33
C THR A 461 -3.75 27.87 22.23
N MET A 462 -4.66 27.87 23.20
CA MET A 462 -5.88 27.05 23.17
C MET A 462 -6.78 27.44 22.01
N ALA A 463 -7.03 28.74 21.79
CA ALA A 463 -7.83 29.19 20.66
C ALA A 463 -7.21 28.77 19.31
N LEU A 464 -5.88 28.87 19.16
CA LEU A 464 -5.18 28.42 17.95
C LEU A 464 -5.28 26.90 17.73
N GLN A 465 -5.18 26.11 18.81
CA GLN A 465 -5.36 24.66 18.73
C GLN A 465 -6.80 24.31 18.35
N GLU A 466 -7.79 24.98 18.91
CA GLU A 466 -9.20 24.80 18.57
C GLU A 466 -9.50 25.17 17.12
N LEU A 467 -8.95 26.27 16.60
CA LEU A 467 -9.03 26.64 15.18
C LEU A 467 -8.53 25.51 14.27
N ASN A 468 -7.36 24.94 14.57
CA ASN A 468 -6.79 23.84 13.79
C ASN A 468 -7.62 22.55 13.90
N CYS A 469 -8.25 22.29 15.04
CA CYS A 469 -9.04 21.07 15.24
C CYS A 469 -10.44 21.17 14.60
N TYR A 470 -11.06 22.35 14.62
CA TYR A 470 -12.47 22.52 14.23
C TYR A 470 -12.65 23.19 12.87
N ASN A 471 -11.73 24.06 12.46
CA ASN A 471 -11.79 24.75 11.18
C ASN A 471 -10.39 25.03 10.58
N PRO A 472 -9.59 23.97 10.30
CA PRO A 472 -8.22 24.13 9.84
C PRO A 472 -8.10 24.92 8.53
N SER A 473 -9.09 24.77 7.65
CA SER A 473 -9.11 25.42 6.34
C SER A 473 -9.69 26.83 6.37
N GLY A 474 -10.75 27.06 7.16
CA GLY A 474 -11.47 28.33 7.19
C GLY A 474 -10.89 29.36 8.15
N ARG A 475 -10.05 28.95 9.12
CA ARG A 475 -9.35 29.82 10.08
C ARG A 475 -10.21 30.86 10.79
N CYS A 476 -11.50 30.59 10.92
CA CYS A 476 -12.44 31.39 11.69
C CYS A 476 -12.98 30.57 12.84
N ALA A 477 -13.29 31.24 13.95
CA ALA A 477 -13.93 30.60 15.08
C ALA A 477 -15.29 30.00 14.66
N VAL A 478 -15.61 28.84 15.23
CA VAL A 478 -16.86 28.12 14.93
C VAL A 478 -17.60 27.84 16.21
N ASN A 479 -18.90 28.13 16.21
CA ASN A 479 -19.76 27.82 17.34
C ASN A 479 -20.09 26.33 17.38
N GLU A 480 -19.94 25.75 18.56
CA GLU A 480 -20.25 24.34 18.80
C GLU A 480 -21.12 24.17 20.04
N LEU A 481 -22.03 23.19 19.98
CA LEU A 481 -22.80 22.75 21.15
C LEU A 481 -21.83 22.10 22.14
N TRP A 482 -21.77 22.62 23.35
CA TRP A 482 -20.78 22.22 24.34
C TRP A 482 -21.41 21.79 25.66
N ASN A 483 -20.87 20.71 26.22
CA ASN A 483 -21.17 20.28 27.57
C ASN A 483 -20.01 20.72 28.47
N TYR A 484 -20.21 21.82 29.19
CA TYR A 484 -19.22 22.41 30.07
C TYR A 484 -18.93 21.57 31.31
N ARG A 485 -19.88 20.73 31.73
CA ARG A 485 -19.66 19.76 32.82
C ARG A 485 -18.69 18.66 32.40
N GLU A 486 -18.86 18.13 31.20
CA GLU A 486 -18.10 17.00 30.68
C GLU A 486 -16.86 17.43 29.87
N GLY A 487 -16.68 18.72 29.59
CA GLY A 487 -15.54 19.23 28.82
C GLY A 487 -15.49 18.74 27.38
N ARG A 488 -16.64 18.42 26.77
CA ARG A 488 -16.72 17.88 25.39
C ARG A 488 -17.90 18.45 24.61
N LYS A 489 -17.92 18.16 23.31
CA LYS A 489 -19.07 18.43 22.44
C LYS A 489 -20.34 17.78 23.01
N ALA A 490 -21.41 18.56 23.07
CA ALA A 490 -22.71 18.09 23.50
C ALA A 490 -23.42 17.32 22.37
N THR A 491 -24.13 16.27 22.75
CA THR A 491 -25.02 15.53 21.87
C THR A 491 -26.35 16.27 21.71
N LEU A 492 -27.06 16.04 20.60
CA LEU A 492 -28.40 16.60 20.40
C LEU A 492 -29.35 16.18 21.53
N LYS A 493 -29.24 14.94 22.02
CA LYS A 493 -30.04 14.45 23.16
C LYS A 493 -29.80 15.27 24.43
N GLU A 494 -28.55 15.58 24.77
CA GLU A 494 -28.22 16.43 25.93
C GLU A 494 -28.83 17.82 25.77
N VAL A 495 -28.73 18.41 24.59
CA VAL A 495 -29.26 19.75 24.27
C VAL A 495 -30.79 19.77 24.33
N THR A 496 -31.46 18.80 23.70
CA THR A 496 -32.92 18.68 23.74
C THR A 496 -33.43 18.52 25.17
N ASN A 497 -32.80 17.65 25.98
CA ASN A 497 -33.18 17.46 27.37
C ASN A 497 -32.99 18.75 28.19
N PHE A 498 -31.88 19.45 27.98
CA PHE A 498 -31.60 20.73 28.63
C PHE A 498 -32.67 21.77 28.30
N VAL A 499 -33.02 21.93 27.02
CA VAL A 499 -34.06 22.86 26.56
C VAL A 499 -35.42 22.53 27.20
N PHE A 500 -35.84 21.27 27.18
CA PHE A 500 -37.12 20.86 27.78
C PHE A 500 -37.16 21.06 29.30
N GLN A 501 -36.04 20.80 30.00
CA GLN A 501 -35.96 21.06 31.43
C GLN A 501 -36.08 22.56 31.73
N ASN A 502 -35.40 23.41 30.96
CA ASN A 502 -35.48 24.85 31.13
C ASN A 502 -36.89 25.38 30.85
N LEU A 503 -37.53 24.94 29.76
CA LEU A 503 -38.92 25.31 29.46
C LEU A 503 -39.89 24.93 30.59
N LYS A 504 -39.74 23.72 31.18
CA LYS A 504 -40.53 23.31 32.35
C LYS A 504 -40.29 24.22 33.56
N THR A 505 -39.05 24.63 33.81
CA THR A 505 -38.76 25.55 34.92
C THR A 505 -39.31 26.95 34.69
N LEU A 506 -39.28 27.47 33.46
CA LEU A 506 -39.86 28.76 33.09
C LEU A 506 -41.37 28.76 33.25
N GLN A 507 -42.06 27.70 32.79
CA GLN A 507 -43.50 27.53 32.98
C GLN A 507 -43.89 27.51 34.46
N LYS A 508 -43.13 26.78 35.31
CA LYS A 508 -43.39 26.76 36.75
C LYS A 508 -43.23 28.14 37.39
N ARG A 509 -42.25 28.94 36.96
CA ARG A 509 -42.04 30.32 37.46
C ARG A 509 -43.15 31.27 37.01
N GLN A 510 -43.71 31.09 35.82
CA GLN A 510 -44.85 31.89 35.33
C GLN A 510 -46.19 31.54 36.00
N ILE A 511 -46.33 30.34 36.56
CA ILE A 511 -47.56 29.93 37.28
C ILE A 511 -47.51 30.34 38.77
N LEU A 512 -46.30 30.59 39.31
CA LEU A 512 -46.07 30.98 40.70
C LEU A 512 -45.98 32.49 40.93
N ASN A 513 -45.95 33.28 39.84
CA ASN A 513 -46.08 34.74 39.83
C ASN A 513 -47.44 35.09 39.21
#